data_AF-A0A7H1BZW2-F1
#
_entry.id   AF-A0A7H1BZW2-F1
#
_cell.length_a   1.000
_cell.length_b   1.000
_cell.length_c   1.000
_cell.angle_alpha   90.00
_cell.angle_beta   90.00
_cell.angle_gamma   90.00
#
_symmetry.space_group_name_H-M   'P 1'
#
loop_
_entity.id
_entity.type
_entity.pdbx_description
1 polymer ?
#
loop_
_entity_poly.entity_id
_entity_poly.type
_entity_poly.pdbx_seq_one_letter_code
_entity_poly.pdbx_strand_id
1 'polypeptide(L)'
;MKPFNLEEALAGEPVKLRSGRKAYIKYSLKAEKVECGVYSEIQGYVLNERNQFLYACSWTEEGNYYDFNSEDDIIGMWEEQQPRITLNLPAPLKEPREGMCFIKWGMIYKSNWVKSTPLKCMEQERLKEGGYFANEQDAQEWIDAMKNNRA
;
A
#
# COMPACT_ATOMS: atom_id res chain seq x y z
N MET A 1 -10.81 -1.94 6.73
CA MET A 1 -11.31 -3.11 5.98
C MET A 1 -12.75 -2.86 5.65
N LYS A 2 -13.01 -2.62 4.38
CA LYS A 2 -14.34 -2.46 3.80
C LYS A 2 -15.15 -3.74 4.01
N PRO A 3 -16.39 -3.66 4.56
CA PRO A 3 -17.24 -4.83 4.74
C PRO A 3 -17.56 -5.47 3.39
N PHE A 4 -17.83 -6.77 3.39
CA PHE A 4 -18.16 -7.52 2.17
C PHE A 4 -19.44 -6.97 1.54
N ASN A 5 -19.41 -6.79 0.21
CA ASN A 5 -20.54 -6.39 -0.61
C ASN A 5 -20.66 -7.33 -1.81
N LEU A 6 -21.72 -8.14 -1.84
CA LEU A 6 -21.93 -9.13 -2.89
C LEU A 6 -22.18 -8.51 -4.26
N GLU A 7 -22.91 -7.39 -4.35
CA GLU A 7 -23.20 -6.73 -5.62
C GLU A 7 -21.92 -6.19 -6.27
N GLU A 8 -21.07 -5.51 -5.49
CA GLU A 8 -19.77 -5.04 -5.98
C GLU A 8 -18.88 -6.21 -6.41
N ALA A 9 -18.86 -7.29 -5.63
CA ALA A 9 -18.03 -8.46 -5.94
C ALA A 9 -18.48 -9.17 -7.23
N LEU A 10 -19.80 -9.30 -7.44
CA LEU A 10 -20.37 -9.82 -8.70
C LEU A 10 -20.15 -8.88 -9.88
N ALA A 11 -20.04 -7.57 -9.64
CA ALA A 11 -19.64 -6.60 -10.66
C ALA A 11 -18.16 -6.72 -11.06
N GLY A 12 -17.38 -7.56 -10.38
CA GLY A 12 -15.99 -7.88 -10.71
C GLY A 12 -14.96 -7.34 -9.73
N GLU A 13 -15.39 -6.66 -8.65
CA GLU A 13 -14.47 -6.22 -7.60
C GLU A 13 -13.95 -7.41 -6.77
N PRO A 14 -12.66 -7.44 -6.40
CA PRO A 14 -12.09 -8.53 -5.64
C PRO A 14 -12.52 -8.51 -4.16
N VAL A 15 -12.51 -9.68 -3.54
CA VAL A 15 -12.79 -9.87 -2.12
C VAL A 15 -11.55 -10.37 -1.37
N LYS A 16 -11.55 -10.15 -0.05
CA LYS A 16 -10.48 -10.59 0.86
C LYS A 16 -10.96 -11.74 1.71
N LEU A 17 -10.22 -12.85 1.66
CA LEU A 17 -10.46 -14.00 2.51
C LEU A 17 -9.83 -13.82 3.90
N ARG A 18 -10.30 -14.59 4.88
CA ARG A 18 -9.76 -14.60 6.26
C ARG A 18 -8.27 -14.89 6.31
N SER A 19 -7.79 -15.78 5.43
CA SER A 19 -6.37 -16.08 5.18
C SER A 19 -5.55 -14.87 4.70
N GLY A 20 -6.20 -13.78 4.30
CA GLY A 20 -5.56 -12.63 3.68
C GLY A 20 -5.38 -12.76 2.16
N ARG A 21 -5.82 -13.87 1.55
CA ARG A 21 -5.77 -14.07 0.09
C ARG A 21 -6.82 -13.23 -0.64
N LYS A 22 -6.53 -12.97 -1.92
CA LYS A 22 -7.43 -12.30 -2.86
C LYS A 22 -8.30 -13.35 -3.58
N ALA A 23 -9.59 -13.09 -3.70
CA ALA A 23 -10.51 -13.93 -4.45
C ALA A 23 -11.45 -13.08 -5.34
N TYR A 24 -12.08 -13.72 -6.32
CA TYR A 24 -13.08 -13.12 -7.20
C TYR A 24 -14.32 -13.98 -7.24
N ILE A 25 -15.48 -13.33 -7.13
CA ILE A 25 -16.78 -13.95 -7.37
C ILE A 25 -17.13 -13.79 -8.86
N LYS A 26 -17.72 -14.81 -9.47
CA LYS A 26 -18.09 -14.80 -10.90
C LYS A 26 -19.58 -14.87 -11.16
N TYR A 27 -20.31 -15.68 -10.41
CA TYR A 27 -21.75 -15.81 -10.59
C TYR A 27 -22.44 -16.33 -9.32
N SER A 28 -23.75 -16.11 -9.25
CA SER A 28 -24.64 -16.61 -8.21
C SER A 28 -25.61 -17.62 -8.82
N LEU A 29 -25.67 -18.83 -8.25
CA LEU A 29 -26.59 -19.88 -8.67
C LEU A 29 -28.06 -19.53 -8.37
N LYS A 30 -28.32 -18.71 -7.34
CA LYS A 30 -29.67 -18.20 -7.04
C LYS A 30 -30.19 -17.29 -8.14
N ALA A 31 -29.33 -16.43 -8.70
CA ALA A 31 -29.69 -15.58 -9.84
C ALA A 31 -30.07 -16.40 -11.09
N GLU A 32 -29.45 -17.56 -11.25
CA GLU A 32 -29.74 -18.53 -12.32
C GLU A 32 -30.91 -19.46 -12.00
N LYS A 33 -31.57 -19.29 -10.83
CA LYS A 33 -32.68 -20.13 -10.35
C LYS A 33 -32.33 -21.62 -10.28
N VAL A 34 -31.06 -21.92 -10.00
CA VAL A 34 -30.58 -23.29 -9.80
C VAL A 34 -30.75 -23.66 -8.33
N GLU A 35 -31.35 -24.82 -8.07
CA GLU A 35 -31.43 -25.38 -6.72
C GLU A 35 -30.01 -25.76 -6.28
N CYS A 36 -29.51 -25.13 -5.22
CA CYS A 36 -28.14 -25.27 -4.76
C CYS A 36 -28.10 -25.52 -3.25
N GLY A 37 -27.05 -26.22 -2.80
CA GLY A 37 -26.78 -26.37 -1.37
C GLY A 37 -26.32 -25.06 -0.76
N VAL A 38 -26.50 -24.90 0.55
CA VAL A 38 -26.24 -23.65 1.31
C VAL A 38 -24.87 -23.03 1.03
N TYR A 39 -23.81 -23.82 0.82
CA TYR A 39 -22.44 -23.32 0.58
C TYR A 39 -22.04 -23.23 -0.91
N SER A 40 -22.99 -23.38 -1.81
CA SER A 40 -22.75 -23.36 -3.26
C SER A 40 -23.44 -22.20 -3.97
N GLU A 41 -24.02 -21.28 -3.20
CA GLU A 41 -24.84 -20.17 -3.70
C GLU A 41 -24.06 -19.24 -4.63
N ILE A 42 -22.82 -18.90 -4.27
CA ILE A 42 -21.93 -18.08 -5.09
C ILE A 42 -20.67 -18.86 -5.46
N GLN A 43 -20.18 -18.63 -6.67
CA GLN A 43 -19.05 -19.37 -7.25
C GLN A 43 -17.96 -18.40 -7.71
N GLY A 44 -16.72 -18.80 -7.49
CA GLY A 44 -15.56 -17.98 -7.81
C GLY A 44 -14.24 -18.73 -7.76
N TYR A 45 -13.16 -17.99 -7.59
CA TYR A 45 -11.82 -18.56 -7.46
C TYR A 45 -10.92 -17.73 -6.54
N VAL A 46 -9.92 -18.40 -6.00
CA VAL A 46 -8.90 -17.83 -5.11
C VAL A 46 -7.59 -17.68 -5.87
N LEU A 47 -6.87 -16.61 -5.58
CA LEU A 47 -5.55 -16.34 -6.11
C LEU A 47 -4.45 -16.59 -5.05
N ASN A 48 -3.27 -16.99 -5.52
CA ASN A 48 -2.07 -16.99 -4.69
C ASN A 48 -1.48 -15.57 -4.54
N GLU A 49 -0.42 -15.44 -3.74
CA GLU A 49 0.28 -14.16 -3.48
C GLU A 49 0.87 -13.51 -4.73
N ARG A 50 1.04 -14.28 -5.83
CA ARG A 50 1.52 -13.80 -7.13
C ARG A 50 0.39 -13.47 -8.10
N ASN A 51 -0.85 -13.35 -7.62
CA ASN A 51 -2.06 -13.16 -8.42
C ASN A 51 -2.30 -14.25 -9.48
N GLN A 52 -1.89 -15.49 -9.21
CA GLN A 52 -2.15 -16.63 -10.08
C GLN A 52 -3.31 -17.45 -9.53
N PHE A 53 -4.10 -18.06 -10.43
CA PHE A 53 -5.18 -18.98 -10.04
C PHE A 53 -4.65 -20.08 -9.11
N LEU A 54 -5.34 -20.30 -7.99
CA LEU A 54 -5.00 -21.32 -7.02
C LEU A 54 -6.03 -22.46 -7.03
N TYR A 55 -7.30 -22.15 -6.78
CA TYR A 55 -8.44 -23.09 -6.89
C TYR A 55 -9.76 -22.36 -7.09
N ALA A 56 -10.76 -23.07 -7.62
CA ALA A 56 -12.15 -22.64 -7.62
C ALA A 56 -12.78 -22.89 -6.24
N CYS A 57 -13.74 -22.05 -5.86
CA CYS A 57 -14.29 -22.02 -4.51
C CYS A 57 -15.74 -21.52 -4.55
N SER A 58 -16.53 -21.93 -3.55
CA SER A 58 -17.94 -21.55 -3.43
C SER A 58 -18.27 -21.08 -2.02
N TRP A 59 -19.25 -20.19 -1.91
CA TRP A 59 -19.63 -19.62 -0.62
C TRP A 59 -21.15 -19.42 -0.52
N THR A 60 -21.63 -19.08 0.68
CA THR A 60 -22.96 -18.49 0.90
C THR A 60 -22.99 -17.04 0.41
N GLU A 61 -24.18 -16.43 0.25
CA GLU A 61 -24.31 -15.00 -0.08
C GLU A 61 -23.71 -14.05 0.96
N GLU A 62 -23.50 -14.52 2.20
CA GLU A 62 -22.79 -13.81 3.26
C GLU A 62 -21.26 -14.05 3.22
N GLY A 63 -20.79 -14.92 2.32
CA GLY A 63 -19.37 -15.15 2.08
C GLY A 63 -18.74 -16.26 2.92
N ASN A 64 -19.53 -17.16 3.52
CA ASN A 64 -18.99 -18.28 4.31
C ASN A 64 -18.63 -19.46 3.40
N TYR A 65 -17.42 -20.03 3.59
CA TYR A 65 -16.96 -21.17 2.76
C TYR A 65 -17.59 -22.50 3.20
N TYR A 66 -17.94 -22.63 4.48
CA TYR A 66 -18.66 -23.74 5.12
C TYR A 66 -19.15 -23.26 6.50
N ASP A 67 -19.73 -24.14 7.31
CA ASP A 67 -19.99 -23.82 8.71
C ASP A 67 -18.67 -23.76 9.51
N PHE A 68 -18.43 -22.59 10.11
CA PHE A 68 -17.39 -22.21 11.09
C PHE A 68 -16.03 -21.71 10.54
N ASN A 69 -15.82 -20.39 10.63
CA ASN A 69 -14.53 -19.67 10.65
C ASN A 69 -13.43 -20.24 9.74
N SER A 70 -13.76 -20.52 8.48
CA SER A 70 -12.79 -21.00 7.51
C SER A 70 -11.77 -19.91 7.17
N GLU A 71 -10.54 -20.33 6.86
CA GLU A 71 -9.52 -19.47 6.24
C GLU A 71 -9.97 -18.91 4.88
N ASP A 72 -10.92 -19.60 4.25
CA ASP A 72 -11.51 -19.22 2.97
C ASP A 72 -12.79 -18.39 3.13
N ASP A 73 -13.22 -18.04 4.35
CA ASP A 73 -14.35 -17.12 4.52
C ASP A 73 -14.01 -15.74 3.94
N ILE A 74 -14.96 -15.14 3.24
CA ILE A 74 -14.88 -13.75 2.80
C ILE A 74 -15.15 -12.85 4.01
N ILE A 75 -14.14 -12.08 4.40
CA ILE A 75 -14.24 -11.17 5.56
C ILE A 75 -14.41 -9.71 5.16
N GLY A 76 -14.33 -9.39 3.87
CA GLY A 76 -14.45 -8.03 3.36
C GLY A 76 -14.12 -7.91 1.89
N MET A 77 -14.25 -6.69 1.36
CA MET A 77 -13.75 -6.36 0.02
C MET A 77 -12.22 -6.26 0.03
N TRP A 78 -11.59 -6.57 -1.11
CA TRP A 78 -10.15 -6.41 -1.28
C TRP A 78 -9.78 -4.93 -1.40
N GLU A 79 -9.07 -4.41 -0.41
CA GLU A 79 -8.45 -3.10 -0.47
C GLU A 79 -7.02 -3.27 -1.03
N GLU A 80 -6.70 -2.58 -2.12
CA GLU A 80 -5.32 -2.52 -2.61
C GLU A 80 -4.42 -1.94 -1.52
N GLN A 81 -3.58 -2.79 -0.93
CA GLN A 81 -2.53 -2.31 -0.05
C GLN A 81 -1.54 -1.57 -0.91
N GLN A 82 -1.45 -0.24 -0.73
CA GLN A 82 -0.38 0.51 -1.34
C GLN A 82 0.95 -0.05 -0.81
N PRO A 83 1.83 -0.56 -1.68
CA PRO A 83 3.09 -1.15 -1.24
C PRO A 83 3.86 -0.10 -0.45
N ARG A 84 4.20 -0.42 0.79
CA ARG A 84 5.07 0.40 1.63
C ARG A 84 6.46 -0.20 1.55
N ILE A 85 7.44 0.61 1.15
CA ILE A 85 8.84 0.25 1.23
C ILE A 85 9.41 0.77 2.55
N THR A 86 10.28 -0.01 3.19
CA THR A 86 11.10 0.47 4.31
C THR A 86 12.41 0.98 3.73
N LEU A 87 12.71 2.25 3.96
CA LEU A 87 13.94 2.89 3.50
C LEU A 87 14.86 3.15 4.69
N ASN A 88 16.12 2.77 4.53
CA ASN A 88 17.19 3.17 5.45
C ASN A 88 17.85 4.41 4.88
N LEU A 89 17.36 5.58 5.31
CA LEU A 89 17.86 6.88 4.85
C LEU A 89 18.62 7.61 5.96
N PRO A 90 19.60 8.45 5.60
CA PRO A 90 20.28 9.29 6.56
C PRO A 90 19.28 10.27 7.17
N ALA A 91 19.39 10.45 8.49
CA ALA A 91 18.54 11.39 9.22
C ALA A 91 18.87 12.83 8.80
N PRO A 92 17.85 13.66 8.51
CA PRO A 92 18.06 15.08 8.29
C PRO A 92 18.76 15.78 9.46
N LEU A 93 19.42 16.89 9.17
CA LEU A 93 20.09 17.69 10.17
C LEU A 93 19.09 18.34 11.13
N LYS A 94 19.38 18.26 12.43
CA LYS A 94 18.65 18.99 13.48
C LYS A 94 19.24 20.38 13.76
N GLU A 95 20.53 20.54 13.49
CA GLU A 95 21.27 21.77 13.70
C GLU A 95 22.02 22.15 12.41
N PRO A 96 22.17 23.43 12.09
CA PRO A 96 22.87 23.85 10.88
C PRO A 96 24.37 23.54 11.00
N ARG A 97 24.97 23.20 9.87
CA ARG A 97 26.39 22.91 9.76
C ARG A 97 26.95 23.51 8.47
N GLU A 98 28.20 23.96 8.52
CA GLU A 98 28.91 24.41 7.33
C GLU A 98 29.05 23.28 6.30
N GLY A 99 28.77 23.60 5.04
CA GLY A 99 28.76 22.62 3.96
C GLY A 99 27.49 21.75 3.89
N MET A 100 26.46 22.04 4.70
CA MET A 100 25.16 21.37 4.56
C MET A 100 24.55 21.62 3.18
N CYS A 101 23.76 20.68 2.69
CA CYS A 101 23.10 20.79 1.40
C CYS A 101 21.60 20.54 1.52
N PHE A 102 20.85 20.94 0.50
CA PHE A 102 19.41 20.77 0.44
C PHE A 102 18.97 20.35 -0.96
N ILE A 103 17.82 19.70 -1.05
CA ILE A 103 17.20 19.33 -2.32
C ILE A 103 16.20 20.42 -2.72
N LYS A 104 16.24 20.85 -3.98
CA LYS A 104 15.23 21.72 -4.58
C LYS A 104 15.07 21.36 -6.05
N TRP A 105 13.83 21.22 -6.52
CA TRP A 105 13.55 20.85 -7.92
C TRP A 105 14.29 19.58 -8.39
N GLY A 106 14.51 18.61 -7.49
CA GLY A 106 15.25 17.38 -7.80
C GLY A 106 16.76 17.54 -7.97
N MET A 107 17.32 18.69 -7.61
CA MET A 107 18.75 18.98 -7.63
C MET A 107 19.28 19.26 -6.23
N ILE A 108 20.55 18.92 -6.00
CA ILE A 108 21.24 19.17 -4.74
C ILE A 108 21.92 20.54 -4.81
N TYR A 109 21.73 21.36 -3.78
CA TYR A 109 22.36 22.67 -3.63
C TYR A 109 23.14 22.73 -2.32
N LYS A 110 24.37 23.23 -2.37
CA LYS A 110 25.13 23.55 -1.16
C LYS A 110 24.60 24.84 -0.54
N SER A 111 24.45 24.84 0.79
CA SER A 111 24.19 26.05 1.53
C SER A 111 25.47 26.88 1.62
N ASN A 112 25.33 28.19 1.44
CA ASN A 112 26.40 29.16 1.68
C ASN A 112 26.44 29.63 3.14
N TRP A 113 25.66 29.01 4.02
CA TRP A 113 25.61 29.36 5.43
C TRP A 113 26.94 29.05 6.13
N VAL A 114 27.38 30.00 6.95
CA VAL A 114 28.58 29.89 7.80
C VAL A 114 28.23 30.16 9.25
N LYS A 115 28.97 29.55 10.18
CA LYS A 115 28.63 29.56 11.62
C LYS A 115 28.57 30.97 12.24
N SER A 116 29.27 31.94 11.64
CA SER A 116 29.27 33.34 12.07
C SER A 116 28.01 34.13 11.68
N THR A 117 27.11 33.53 10.91
CA THR A 117 25.88 34.19 10.42
C THR A 117 24.63 33.50 10.96
N PRO A 118 23.62 34.25 11.43
CA PRO A 118 22.33 33.65 11.78
C PRO A 118 21.65 33.12 10.50
N LEU A 119 20.95 31.99 10.62
CA LEU A 119 20.10 31.48 9.54
C LEU A 119 18.99 32.50 9.23
N LYS A 120 18.73 32.73 7.95
CA LYS A 120 17.58 33.50 7.48
C LYS A 120 16.29 32.72 7.74
N CYS A 121 15.14 33.42 7.78
CA CYS A 121 13.81 32.83 7.99
C CYS A 121 13.59 31.54 7.16
N MET A 122 13.79 31.60 5.84
CA MET A 122 13.62 30.45 4.94
C MET A 122 14.56 29.27 5.26
N GLU A 123 15.77 29.55 5.76
CA GLU A 123 16.73 28.51 6.11
C GLU A 123 16.38 27.87 7.45
N GLN A 124 15.84 28.65 8.39
CA GLN A 124 15.33 28.12 9.66
C GLN A 124 14.11 27.23 9.45
N GLU A 125 13.17 27.64 8.61
CA GLU A 125 11.99 26.84 8.26
C GLU A 125 12.40 25.52 7.61
N ARG A 126 13.26 25.58 6.60
CA ARG A 126 13.79 24.39 5.94
C ARG A 126 14.49 23.44 6.90
N LEU A 127 15.26 23.95 7.87
CA LEU A 127 15.90 23.12 8.88
C LEU A 127 14.87 22.43 9.79
N LYS A 128 13.85 23.16 10.24
CA LYS A 128 12.75 22.61 11.05
C LYS A 128 11.96 21.52 10.32
N GLU A 129 11.83 21.65 9.01
CA GLU A 129 11.17 20.67 8.14
C GLU A 129 12.07 19.48 7.76
N GLY A 130 13.32 19.43 8.23
CA GLY A 130 14.26 18.36 7.88
C GLY A 130 14.76 18.43 6.43
N GLY A 131 14.81 19.62 5.85
CA GLY A 131 15.22 19.84 4.46
C GLY A 131 16.72 20.00 4.21
N TYR A 132 17.56 19.79 5.24
CA TYR A 132 19.03 19.86 5.15
C TYR A 132 19.69 18.52 5.46
N PHE A 133 20.75 18.23 4.71
CA PHE A 133 21.56 17.02 4.80
C PHE A 133 23.02 17.37 5.06
N ALA A 134 23.78 16.47 5.69
CA ALA A 134 25.15 16.74 6.11
C ALA A 134 26.11 16.92 4.92
N ASN A 135 25.84 16.24 3.81
CA ASN A 135 26.67 16.22 2.61
C ASN A 135 25.83 15.81 1.38
N GLU A 136 26.40 15.92 0.18
CA GLU A 136 25.69 15.61 -1.07
C GLU A 136 25.30 14.13 -1.21
N GLN A 137 26.09 13.21 -0.64
CA GLN A 137 25.79 11.77 -0.68
C GLN A 137 24.49 11.48 0.09
N ASP A 138 24.33 12.05 1.28
CA ASP A 138 23.12 11.89 2.08
C ASP A 138 21.89 12.41 1.32
N ALA A 139 22.00 13.56 0.64
CA ALA A 139 20.92 14.11 -0.17
C ALA A 139 20.65 13.27 -1.43
N GLN A 140 21.67 12.67 -2.02
CA GLN A 140 21.54 11.80 -3.19
C GLN A 140 20.77 10.52 -2.85
N GLU A 141 21.01 9.91 -1.68
CA GLU A 141 20.25 8.74 -1.22
C GLU A 141 18.74 9.02 -1.12
N TRP A 142 18.37 10.22 -0.67
CA TRP A 142 16.98 10.67 -0.68
C TRP A 142 16.42 10.86 -2.10
N ILE A 143 17.20 11.42 -3.03
CA ILE A 143 16.79 11.54 -4.44
C ILE A 143 16.57 10.17 -5.07
N ASP A 144 17.49 9.24 -4.83
CA ASP A 144 17.44 7.88 -5.40
C ASP A 144 16.25 7.12 -4.82
N ALA A 145 15.98 7.25 -3.52
CA ALA A 145 14.78 6.69 -2.89
C ALA A 145 13.49 7.27 -3.46
N MET A 146 13.45 8.57 -3.80
CA MET A 146 12.28 9.18 -4.45
C MET A 146 12.10 8.69 -5.90
N LYS A 147 13.20 8.45 -6.64
CA LYS A 147 13.19 8.00 -8.04
C LYS A 147 12.95 6.50 -8.21
N ASN A 148 13.38 5.67 -7.26
CA ASN A 148 13.17 4.22 -7.28
C ASN A 148 11.71 3.80 -6.93
N ASN A 149 10.76 4.74 -7.00
CA ASN A 149 9.35 4.47 -6.75
C ASN A 149 8.64 4.06 -8.04
N ARG A 150 8.56 2.72 -8.21
CA ARG A 150 7.78 1.95 -9.21
C ARG A 150 8.46 1.69 -10.56
N ALA A 151 8.59 0.40 -10.88
CA ALA A 151 8.37 -0.15 -12.21
C ALA A 151 6.95 -0.72 -12.26
#